data_AF-A0A949SKA1-F1
#
_entry.id   AF-A0A949SKA1-F1
#
_cell.length_a   1.000
_cell.length_b   1.000
_cell.length_c   1.000
_cell.angle_alpha   90.00
_cell.angle_beta   90.00
_cell.angle_gamma   90.00
#
_symmetry.space_group_name_H-M   'P 1'
#
loop_
_entity.id
_entity.type
_entity.pdbx_description
1 polymer ?
#
loop_
_entity_poly.entity_id
_entity_poly.type
_entity_poly.pdbx_seq_one_letter_code
_entity_poly.pdbx_strand_id
1 'polypeptide(L)'
;MNKSVIFHKRAAEVIRAFSKAVRTDIGELLFDLQRGESIGMPAAGPMPTIAAGAYELRVKDADGIYRVFYYLKSAEGILVFHAFVKKT
;
A
#
# COMPACT_ATOMS: atom_id res chain seq x y z
N MET A 1 -0.24 -17.15 -7.20
CA MET A 1 0.03 -16.24 -8.35
C MET A 1 1.03 -15.21 -7.86
N ASN A 2 2.24 -15.14 -8.42
CA ASN A 2 3.21 -14.12 -8.02
C ASN A 2 2.88 -12.82 -8.77
N LYS A 3 1.92 -12.03 -8.27
CA LYS A 3 1.55 -10.76 -8.92
C LYS A 3 2.69 -9.75 -8.75
N SER A 4 3.13 -9.11 -9.82
CA SER A 4 4.09 -8.01 -9.72
C SER A 4 3.46 -6.81 -8.99
N VAL A 5 4.25 -6.09 -8.21
CA VAL A 5 3.85 -4.79 -7.66
C VAL A 5 4.33 -3.70 -8.59
N ILE A 6 3.41 -2.87 -9.06
CA ILE A 6 3.68 -1.80 -10.02
C ILE A 6 3.40 -0.47 -9.32
N PHE A 7 4.42 0.35 -9.17
CA PHE A 7 4.29 1.65 -8.52
C PHE A 7 4.09 2.76 -9.53
N HIS A 8 3.06 3.58 -9.30
CA HIS A 8 3.01 4.89 -9.91
C HIS A 8 4.21 5.72 -9.43
N LYS A 9 4.87 6.44 -10.36
CA LYS A 9 6.12 7.19 -10.10
C LYS A 9 6.03 8.06 -8.85
N ARG A 10 4.93 8.82 -8.70
CA ARG A 10 4.75 9.72 -7.56
C ARG A 10 4.54 8.99 -6.23
N ALA A 11 3.87 7.84 -6.24
CA ALA A 11 3.70 7.03 -5.04
C ALA A 11 5.06 6.47 -4.60
N ALA A 12 5.88 5.99 -5.54
CA ALA A 12 7.23 5.53 -5.25
C ALA A 12 8.13 6.63 -4.67
N GLU A 13 8.07 7.86 -5.21
CA GLU A 13 8.79 9.01 -4.65
C GLU A 13 8.41 9.30 -3.20
N VAL A 14 7.11 9.30 -2.89
CA VAL A 14 6.63 9.54 -1.52
C VAL A 14 7.05 8.40 -0.58
N ILE A 15 6.86 7.14 -0.98
CA ILE A 15 7.25 5.98 -0.15
C ILE A 15 8.76 5.99 0.13
N ARG A 16 9.59 6.38 -0.85
CA ARG A 16 11.05 6.49 -0.66
C ARG A 16 11.46 7.53 0.38
N ALA A 17 10.63 8.55 0.61
CA ALA A 17 10.87 9.59 1.61
C ALA A 17 10.47 9.18 3.04
N PHE A 18 9.76 8.05 3.21
CA PHE A 18 9.41 7.54 4.53
C PHE A 18 10.62 6.95 5.27
N SER A 19 10.47 6.80 6.60
CA SER A 19 11.47 6.16 7.46
C SER A 19 11.79 4.74 6.94
N LYS A 20 13.00 4.23 7.25
CA LYS A 20 13.38 2.87 6.84
C LYS A 20 12.40 1.83 7.40
N ALA A 21 11.96 2.00 8.65
CA ALA A 21 11.00 1.11 9.29
C ALA A 21 9.67 1.06 8.51
N VAL A 22 9.09 2.22 8.21
CA VAL A 22 7.83 2.32 7.44
C VAL A 22 7.96 1.71 6.05
N ARG A 23 9.10 1.91 5.37
CA ARG A 23 9.33 1.28 4.06
C ARG A 23 9.42 -0.25 4.16
N THR A 24 10.02 -0.78 5.22
CA THR A 24 10.05 -2.23 5.47
C THR A 24 8.64 -2.77 5.68
N ASP A 25 7.85 -2.17 6.57
CA ASP A 25 6.48 -2.61 6.86
C ASP A 25 5.60 -2.58 5.60
N ILE A 26 5.70 -1.54 4.78
CA ILE A 26 5.01 -1.46 3.49
C ILE A 26 5.46 -2.60 2.56
N GLY A 27 6.76 -2.88 2.52
CA GLY A 27 7.33 -3.95 1.70
C GLY A 27 6.84 -5.33 2.10
N GLU A 28 6.79 -5.63 3.40
CA GLU A 28 6.27 -6.89 3.94
C GLU A 28 4.79 -7.09 3.60
N LEU A 29 3.97 -6.06 3.83
CA LEU A 29 2.55 -6.11 3.47
C LEU A 29 2.34 -6.32 1.97
N LEU A 30 3.09 -5.60 1.12
CA LEU A 30 3.01 -5.81 -0.32
C LEU A 30 3.46 -7.22 -0.72
N PHE A 31 4.49 -7.76 -0.07
CA PHE A 31 4.97 -9.12 -0.32
C PHE A 31 3.91 -10.18 0.02
N ASP A 32 3.18 -10.02 1.13
CA ASP A 32 2.06 -10.90 1.46
C ASP A 32 0.95 -10.84 0.41
N LEU A 33 0.63 -9.64 -0.11
CA LEU A 33 -0.30 -9.51 -1.23
C LEU A 33 0.21 -10.20 -2.50
N GLN A 34 1.51 -10.15 -2.79
CA GLN A 34 2.10 -10.87 -3.94
C GLN A 34 1.95 -12.39 -3.81
N ARG A 35 1.93 -12.90 -2.58
CA ARG A 35 1.70 -14.32 -2.26
C ARG A 35 0.22 -14.72 -2.34
N GLY A 36 -0.67 -13.75 -2.53
CA GLY A 36 -2.11 -13.94 -2.58
C GLY A 36 -2.78 -13.94 -1.21
N GLU A 37 -2.08 -13.48 -0.18
CA GLU A 37 -2.64 -13.32 1.16
C GLU A 37 -3.57 -12.11 1.22
N SER A 38 -4.54 -12.18 2.13
CA SER A 38 -5.44 -11.06 2.41
C SER A 38 -4.97 -10.33 3.66
N ILE A 39 -4.74 -9.02 3.54
CA ILE A 39 -4.43 -8.18 4.70
C ILE A 39 -5.74 -7.74 5.34
N GLY A 40 -5.90 -8.08 6.62
CA GLY A 40 -7.05 -7.68 7.42
C GLY A 40 -6.92 -6.30 8.06
N MET A 41 -8.02 -5.86 8.67
CA MET A 41 -8.01 -4.71 9.58
C MET A 41 -7.15 -5.04 10.83
N PRO A 42 -6.41 -4.07 11.40
CA PRO A 42 -6.37 -2.65 11.02
C PRO A 42 -5.30 -2.31 9.98
N ALA A 43 -4.55 -3.28 9.44
CA ALA A 43 -3.42 -3.04 8.54
C ALA A 43 -3.83 -2.68 7.11
N ALA A 44 -5.00 -3.14 6.65
CA ALA A 44 -5.58 -2.70 5.39
C ALA A 44 -7.10 -2.51 5.47
N GLY A 45 -7.64 -1.62 4.62
CA GLY A 45 -9.08 -1.36 4.51
C GLY A 45 -9.52 -1.10 3.05
N PRO A 46 -10.75 -1.47 2.67
CA PRO A 46 -11.26 -1.23 1.32
C PRO A 46 -11.57 0.25 1.08
N MET A 47 -11.35 0.72 -0.15
CA MET A 47 -11.64 2.08 -0.61
C MET A 47 -12.66 2.08 -1.77
N PRO A 48 -13.92 1.68 -1.51
CA PRO A 48 -14.93 1.50 -2.56
C PRO A 48 -15.32 2.80 -3.28
N THR A 49 -15.11 3.95 -2.65
CA THR A 49 -15.32 5.28 -3.26
C THR A 49 -14.30 5.61 -4.34
N ILE A 50 -13.13 4.94 -4.36
CA ILE A 50 -12.13 5.06 -5.42
C ILE A 50 -12.44 4.06 -6.53
N ALA A 51 -12.52 2.77 -6.18
CA ALA A 51 -12.91 1.70 -7.09
C ALA A 51 -13.19 0.40 -6.33
N ALA A 52 -14.00 -0.48 -6.90
CA ALA A 52 -14.13 -1.85 -6.40
C ALA A 52 -12.78 -2.59 -6.53
N GLY A 53 -12.21 -3.01 -5.40
CA GLY A 53 -10.89 -3.64 -5.35
C GLY A 53 -9.72 -2.67 -5.13
N ALA A 54 -10.01 -1.39 -4.87
CA ALA A 54 -9.05 -0.45 -4.28
C ALA A 54 -9.04 -0.61 -2.76
N TYR A 55 -7.86 -0.52 -2.18
CA TYR A 55 -7.60 -0.67 -0.76
C TYR A 55 -6.54 0.34 -0.30
N GLU A 56 -6.47 0.54 1.00
CA GLU A 56 -5.41 1.29 1.66
C GLU A 56 -4.64 0.40 2.63
N LEU A 57 -3.31 0.44 2.58
CA LEU A 57 -2.45 -0.01 3.66
C LEU A 57 -2.35 1.10 4.71
N ARG A 58 -2.28 0.70 5.98
CA ARG A 58 -2.25 1.56 7.16
C ARG A 58 -1.04 1.20 8.00
N VAL A 59 0.00 2.00 7.88
CA VAL A 59 1.26 1.83 8.62
C VAL A 59 1.42 3.00 9.57
N LYS A 60 2.00 2.79 10.75
CA LYS A 60 2.29 3.85 11.71
C LYS A 60 3.60 3.56 12.42
N ASP A 61 4.33 4.62 12.75
CA ASP A 61 5.48 4.56 13.64
C ASP A 61 5.38 5.69 14.68
N ALA A 62 6.47 5.96 15.41
CA ALA A 62 6.52 7.05 16.38
C ALA A 62 6.40 8.44 15.72
N ASP A 63 6.73 8.56 14.44
CA ASP A 63 6.81 9.82 13.71
C ASP A 63 5.52 10.13 12.92
N GLY A 64 4.64 9.15 12.68
CA GLY A 64 3.36 9.41 12.05
C GLY A 64 2.52 8.21 11.62
N ILE A 65 1.45 8.52 10.88
CA ILE A 65 0.54 7.55 10.26
C ILE A 65 0.66 7.69 8.74
N TYR A 66 0.94 6.59 8.07
CA TYR A 66 1.22 6.51 6.64
C TYR A 66 0.15 5.69 5.95
N ARG A 67 -0.29 6.15 4.77
CA ARG A 67 -1.28 5.46 3.96
C ARG A 67 -0.70 5.19 2.58
N VAL A 68 -0.90 3.98 2.08
CA VAL A 68 -0.50 3.57 0.73
C VAL A 68 -1.70 2.94 0.05
N PHE A 69 -2.15 3.52 -1.06
CA PHE A 69 -3.32 3.03 -1.77
C PHE A 69 -2.91 2.12 -2.90
N TYR A 70 -3.64 1.00 -3.04
CA TYR A 70 -3.35 -0.02 -4.01
C TYR A 70 -4.61 -0.63 -4.64
N TYR A 71 -4.47 -1.22 -5.82
CA TYR A 71 -5.55 -1.84 -6.58
C TYR A 71 -5.21 -3.28 -6.95
N LEU A 72 -6.12 -4.22 -6.65
CA LEU A 72 -5.89 -5.66 -6.81
C LEU A 72 -6.50 -6.27 -8.07
N LYS A 73 -7.46 -5.59 -8.70
CA LYS A 73 -8.22 -6.12 -9.85
C LYS A 73 -7.60 -5.77 -11.21
N SER A 74 -6.35 -5.32 -11.24
CA SER A 74 -5.61 -5.15 -12.50
C SER A 74 -5.09 -6.51 -13.00
N ALA A 75 -5.07 -6.66 -14.33
CA ALA A 75 -4.43 -7.78 -15.02
C ALA A 75 -2.89 -7.69 -14.97
N GLU A 76 -2.33 -6.48 -14.81
CA GLU A 76 -0.88 -6.24 -14.82
C GLU A 76 -0.21 -6.56 -13.47
N GLY A 77 -0.95 -6.46 -12.36
CA GLY A 77 -0.41 -6.69 -11.04
C GLY A 77 -1.14 -5.94 -9.93
N ILE A 78 -0.44 -5.76 -8.80
CA ILE A 78 -0.88 -4.92 -7.69
C ILE A 78 -0.41 -3.50 -7.98
N LEU A 79 -1.35 -2.60 -8.29
CA LEU A 79 -1.01 -1.23 -8.64
C LEU A 79 -0.96 -0.37 -7.38
N VAL A 80 0.20 0.16 -7.03
CA VAL A 80 0.36 1.15 -5.94
C VAL A 80 0.32 2.54 -6.54
N PHE A 81 -0.77 3.27 -6.33
CA PHE A 81 -1.04 4.50 -7.08
C PHE A 81 -0.95 5.79 -6.26
N HIS A 82 -1.03 5.70 -4.93
CA HIS A 82 -0.93 6.88 -4.07
C HIS A 82 -0.31 6.54 -2.71
N ALA A 83 0.38 7.50 -2.10
CA ALA A 83 0.88 7.41 -0.74
C ALA A 83 0.96 8.79 -0.10
N PHE A 84 0.77 8.87 1.22
CA PHE A 84 0.88 10.11 1.98
C PHE A 84 1.08 9.85 3.48
N VAL A 85 1.60 10.87 4.18
CA VAL A 85 1.57 10.94 5.65
C VAL A 85 0.28 11.67 6.03
N LYS A 86 -0.54 11.06 6.89
CA LYS A 86 -1.76 11.68 7.39
C LYS A 86 -1.39 12.94 8.17
N LYS A 87 -1.87 14.10 7.70
CA LYS A 87 -1.83 15.33 8.47
C LYS A 87 -3.07 15.30 9.35
N THR A 88 -2.90 14.91 10.62
CA THR A 88 -3.95 14.71 11.65
C THR A 88 -4.97 13.59 11.39
#